data_AF-A0A938I812-F1
#
_entry.id   AF-A0A938I812-F1
#
_cell.length_a   1.000
_cell.length_b   1.000
_cell.length_c   1.000
_cell.angle_alpha   90.00
_cell.angle_beta   90.00
_cell.angle_gamma   90.00
#
_symmetry.space_group_name_H-M   'P 1'
#
loop_
_entity.id
_entity.type
_entity.pdbx_description
1 polymer ?
#
loop_
_entity_poly.entity_id
_entity_poly.type
_entity_poly.pdbx_seq_one_letter_code
_entity_poly.pdbx_strand_id
1 'polypeptide(L)'
;RSRDPLFVLRDPNAPEFAIPELTLLADVSTERLALRRRLFETVDSQLREQAGVNAADSMTGFQQRALQLLTSENTQRAFRLSDEPDAVRETYGRNIYGQSTLLARRLIEAGTRLVTLSWAPDANATWDTHGGNFKKLKGKLLPQLDAACSSLLTDLSDRGLLDRTIVAVFGDFGRTPKINANDAGRDHWNYCYSLMLLGGGFKQGLIYGSSDKTGAFPASDPLIPGDIISTIYHCLGLRHDREIHDATNRPFRLVPTGDVVEALLA
;
A
#
# COMPACT_ATOMS: atom_id res chain seq x y z
N ARG A 1 -1.59 9.26 -16.70
CA ARG A 1 -1.50 7.80 -16.92
C ARG A 1 -0.07 7.25 -16.92
N SER A 2 1.00 8.04 -17.14
CA SER A 2 2.39 7.53 -17.14
C SER A 2 3.01 7.30 -15.75
N ARG A 3 2.28 7.56 -14.66
CA ARG A 3 2.75 7.43 -13.26
C ARG A 3 1.80 6.61 -12.39
N ASP A 4 0.83 5.96 -13.01
CA ASP A 4 -0.20 5.21 -12.29
C ASP A 4 0.46 3.89 -11.81
N PRO A 5 0.20 3.45 -10.56
CA PRO A 5 0.73 2.20 -10.08
C PRO A 5 0.12 1.02 -10.84
N LEU A 6 0.76 -0.16 -10.74
CA LEU A 6 0.13 -1.41 -11.18
C LEU A 6 -1.07 -1.70 -10.27
N PHE A 7 -2.25 -1.88 -10.87
CA PHE A 7 -3.45 -2.28 -10.15
C PHE A 7 -3.67 -3.79 -10.27
N VAL A 8 -3.85 -4.45 -9.12
CA VAL A 8 -4.28 -5.85 -9.05
C VAL A 8 -5.76 -5.85 -8.69
N LEU A 9 -6.61 -6.00 -9.70
CA LEU A 9 -8.08 -5.94 -9.55
C LEU A 9 -8.73 -7.33 -9.45
N ARG A 10 -7.95 -8.39 -9.67
CA ARG A 10 -8.40 -9.78 -9.58
C ARG A 10 -8.27 -10.29 -8.15
N ASP A 11 -9.19 -11.16 -7.72
CA ASP A 11 -9.16 -11.78 -6.39
C ASP A 11 -7.97 -12.75 -6.26
N PRO A 12 -6.97 -12.49 -5.40
CA PRO A 12 -5.82 -13.39 -5.20
C PRO A 12 -6.18 -14.74 -4.57
N ASN A 13 -7.41 -14.89 -4.06
CA ASN A 13 -7.92 -16.15 -3.54
C ASN A 13 -8.56 -17.05 -4.61
N ALA A 14 -8.82 -16.54 -5.82
CA ALA A 14 -9.39 -17.33 -6.90
C ALA A 14 -8.43 -18.47 -7.33
N PRO A 15 -8.92 -19.70 -7.58
CA PRO A 15 -8.09 -20.83 -8.03
C PRO A 15 -7.26 -20.52 -9.28
N GLU A 16 -7.83 -19.74 -10.19
CA GLU A 16 -7.25 -19.31 -11.46
C GLU A 16 -6.54 -17.95 -11.36
N PHE A 17 -6.25 -17.46 -10.15
CA PHE A 17 -5.56 -16.18 -9.98
C PHE A 17 -4.22 -16.19 -10.71
N ALA A 18 -4.16 -15.34 -11.73
CA ALA A 18 -2.97 -15.03 -12.49
C ALA A 18 -3.08 -13.58 -12.97
N ILE A 19 -1.92 -12.99 -13.26
CA ILE A 19 -1.79 -11.69 -13.91
C ILE A 19 -1.21 -11.94 -15.32
N PRO A 20 -2.05 -12.20 -16.33
CA PRO A 20 -1.59 -12.45 -17.71
C PRO A 20 -0.73 -11.32 -18.25
N GLU A 21 -0.99 -10.08 -17.82
CA GLU A 21 -0.22 -8.89 -18.21
C GLU A 21 1.24 -8.95 -17.75
N LEU A 22 1.52 -9.72 -16.68
CA LEU A 22 2.86 -9.97 -16.16
C LEU A 22 3.39 -11.36 -16.55
N THR A 23 2.62 -12.12 -17.32
CA THR A 23 3.01 -13.42 -17.84
C THR A 23 3.51 -13.22 -19.27
N LEU A 24 4.74 -13.65 -19.55
CA LEU A 24 5.24 -13.59 -20.92
C LEU A 24 4.38 -14.49 -21.79
N LEU A 25 3.93 -13.98 -22.95
CA LEU A 25 3.26 -14.80 -23.95
C LEU A 25 4.17 -15.98 -24.29
N ALA A 26 3.60 -17.18 -24.44
CA ALA A 26 4.34 -18.43 -24.62
C ALA A 26 5.43 -18.37 -25.72
N ASP A 27 5.23 -17.52 -26.73
CA ASP A 27 6.14 -17.36 -27.88
C ASP A 27 7.28 -16.35 -27.65
N VAL A 28 7.35 -15.72 -26.47
CA VAL A 28 8.33 -14.70 -26.10
C VAL A 28 9.10 -15.15 -24.86
N SER A 29 10.25 -15.80 -25.08
CA SER A 29 11.18 -16.11 -24.00
C SER A 29 11.76 -14.84 -23.37
N THR A 30 12.27 -14.95 -22.15
CA THR A 30 12.97 -13.87 -21.45
C THR A 30 14.17 -13.36 -22.27
N GLU A 31 14.89 -14.25 -22.95
CA GLU A 31 16.01 -13.90 -23.83
C GLU A 31 15.53 -13.10 -25.04
N ARG A 32 14.41 -13.49 -25.65
CA ARG A 32 13.83 -12.77 -26.79
C ARG A 32 13.38 -11.37 -26.39
N LEU A 33 12.82 -11.22 -25.20
CA LEU A 33 12.43 -9.93 -24.63
C LEU A 33 13.64 -9.05 -24.31
N ALA A 34 14.69 -9.63 -23.73
CA ALA A 34 15.95 -8.95 -23.50
C ALA A 34 16.61 -8.49 -24.82
N LEU A 35 16.53 -9.31 -25.88
CA LEU A 35 17.03 -8.96 -27.21
C LEU A 35 16.25 -7.79 -27.82
N ARG A 36 14.91 -7.84 -27.76
CA ARG A 36 14.03 -6.74 -28.21
C ARG A 36 14.31 -5.45 -27.46
N ARG A 37 14.56 -5.53 -26.15
CA ARG A 37 14.96 -4.39 -25.34
C ARG A 37 16.27 -3.77 -25.84
N ARG A 38 17.32 -4.57 -26.02
CA ARG A 38 18.61 -4.08 -26.52
C ARG A 38 18.49 -3.44 -27.89
N LEU A 39 17.68 -4.03 -28.78
CA LEU A 39 17.39 -3.47 -30.09
C LEU A 39 16.67 -2.12 -29.97
N PHE A 40 15.65 -2.04 -29.12
CA PHE A 40 14.93 -0.80 -28.85
C PHE A 40 15.84 0.28 -28.28
N GLU A 41 16.67 -0.04 -27.29
CA GLU A 41 17.67 0.89 -26.72
C GLU A 41 18.65 1.38 -27.79
N THR A 42 19.08 0.51 -28.71
CA THR A 42 19.96 0.88 -29.82
C THR A 42 19.27 1.84 -30.80
N VAL A 43 18.06 1.52 -31.24
CA VAL A 43 17.29 2.36 -32.17
C VAL A 43 16.92 3.71 -31.51
N ASP A 44 16.49 3.69 -30.25
CA ASP A 44 16.17 4.90 -29.49
C ASP A 44 17.42 5.78 -29.31
N SER A 45 18.59 5.20 -29.03
CA SER A 45 19.85 5.94 -28.93
C SER A 45 20.26 6.62 -30.24
N GLN A 46 20.10 5.93 -31.38
CA GLN A 46 20.41 6.50 -32.70
C GLN A 46 19.43 7.61 -33.10
N LEU A 47 18.14 7.44 -32.80
CA LEU A 47 17.13 8.46 -33.04
C LEU A 47 17.36 9.70 -32.17
N ARG A 48 17.84 9.53 -30.92
CA ARG A 48 18.22 10.65 -30.04
C ARG A 48 19.41 11.44 -30.56
N GLU A 49 20.44 10.76 -31.07
CA GLU A 49 21.61 11.41 -31.67
C GLU A 49 21.23 12.22 -32.92
N GLN A 50 20.25 11.75 -33.70
CA GLN A 50 19.79 12.44 -34.90
C GLN A 50 18.77 13.57 -34.63
N ALA A 51 17.93 13.44 -33.60
CA ALA A 51 16.78 14.33 -33.41
C ALA A 51 17.08 15.62 -32.63
N GLY A 52 18.23 15.74 -31.95
CA GLY A 52 18.63 16.96 -31.24
C GLY A 52 17.52 17.56 -30.34
N VAL A 53 17.47 17.11 -29.07
CA VAL A 53 16.84 17.78 -27.89
C VAL A 53 15.47 17.25 -27.36
N ASN A 54 15.49 16.91 -26.06
CA ASN A 54 14.50 16.95 -24.96
C ASN A 54 13.08 16.34 -25.02
N ALA A 55 12.58 15.78 -26.12
CA ALA A 55 11.25 15.14 -26.10
C ALA A 55 11.22 13.70 -25.56
N ALA A 56 12.36 13.00 -25.55
CA ALA A 56 12.44 11.55 -25.31
C ALA A 56 12.73 11.12 -23.85
N ASP A 57 13.11 12.05 -22.97
CA ASP A 57 13.58 11.69 -21.61
C ASP A 57 12.48 11.15 -20.69
N SER A 58 11.21 11.49 -20.96
CA SER A 58 10.11 11.04 -20.11
C SER A 58 9.67 9.61 -20.38
N MET A 59 9.96 9.02 -21.56
CA MET A 59 9.48 7.66 -21.89
C MET A 59 10.40 6.54 -21.37
N THR A 60 11.71 6.79 -21.26
CA THR A 60 12.68 5.70 -21.02
C THR A 60 12.75 5.21 -19.58
N GLY A 61 12.72 6.09 -18.58
CA GLY A 61 12.77 5.67 -17.19
C GLY A 61 11.54 4.84 -16.76
N PHE A 62 10.35 5.14 -17.28
CA PHE A 62 9.14 4.38 -16.95
C PHE A 62 9.06 3.07 -17.73
N GLN A 63 9.41 3.07 -19.02
CA GLN A 63 9.48 1.83 -19.81
C GLN A 63 10.52 0.87 -19.23
N GLN A 64 11.68 1.35 -18.78
CA GLN A 64 12.68 0.53 -18.11
C GLN A 64 12.18 -0.05 -16.77
N ARG A 65 11.48 0.73 -15.95
CA ARG A 65 10.89 0.26 -14.69
C ARG A 65 9.75 -0.74 -14.91
N ALA A 66 8.85 -0.45 -15.84
CA ALA A 66 7.77 -1.36 -16.22
C ALA A 66 8.33 -2.67 -16.77
N LEU A 67 9.36 -2.60 -17.61
CA LEU A 67 10.04 -3.78 -18.13
C LEU A 67 10.77 -4.54 -17.02
N GLN A 68 11.45 -3.88 -16.08
CA GLN A 68 12.06 -4.54 -14.92
C GLN A 68 11.02 -5.25 -14.05
N LEU A 69 9.85 -4.65 -13.82
CA LEU A 69 8.73 -5.33 -13.12
C LEU A 69 8.23 -6.55 -13.92
N LEU A 70 8.11 -6.41 -15.24
CA LEU A 70 7.66 -7.47 -16.15
C LEU A 70 8.69 -8.60 -16.29
N THR A 71 9.98 -8.33 -16.22
CA THR A 71 11.06 -9.30 -16.45
C THR A 71 11.73 -9.77 -15.17
N SER A 72 11.42 -9.18 -14.02
CA SER A 72 11.96 -9.63 -12.73
C SER A 72 11.30 -10.96 -12.36
N GLU A 73 12.08 -12.04 -12.43
CA GLU A 73 11.64 -13.37 -12.05
C GLU A 73 11.09 -13.39 -10.61
N ASN A 74 11.70 -12.63 -9.72
CA ASN A 74 11.23 -12.48 -8.34
C ASN A 74 9.85 -11.81 -8.26
N THR A 75 9.59 -10.79 -9.09
CA THR A 75 8.28 -10.12 -9.13
C THR A 75 7.22 -11.04 -9.71
N GLN A 76 7.53 -11.75 -10.80
CA GLN A 76 6.60 -12.74 -11.38
C GLN A 76 6.27 -13.87 -10.39
N ARG A 77 7.28 -14.38 -9.67
CA ARG A 77 7.09 -15.39 -8.62
C ARG A 77 6.24 -14.86 -7.46
N ALA A 78 6.34 -13.58 -7.12
CA ALA A 78 5.52 -12.99 -6.05
C ALA A 78 4.02 -13.17 -6.31
N PHE A 79 3.57 -13.09 -7.57
CA PHE A 79 2.16 -13.29 -7.97
C PHE A 79 1.69 -14.76 -7.94
N ARG A 80 2.61 -15.74 -7.83
CA ARG A 80 2.26 -17.16 -7.72
C ARG A 80 1.99 -17.53 -6.26
N LEU A 81 0.80 -17.18 -5.76
CA LEU A 81 0.41 -17.56 -4.39
C LEU A 81 0.27 -19.09 -4.22
N SER A 82 0.12 -19.85 -5.31
CA SER A 82 0.15 -21.32 -5.29
C SER A 82 1.47 -21.89 -4.77
N ASP A 83 2.55 -21.10 -4.81
CA ASP A 83 3.87 -21.52 -4.32
C ASP A 83 3.99 -21.39 -2.79
N GLU A 84 3.02 -20.76 -2.11
CA GLU A 84 2.96 -20.70 -0.65
C GLU A 84 2.33 -21.99 -0.10
N PRO A 85 2.84 -22.53 1.03
CA PRO A 85 2.18 -23.63 1.71
C PRO A 85 0.74 -23.28 2.10
N ASP A 86 -0.18 -24.23 1.96
CA ASP A 86 -1.60 -24.00 2.27
C ASP A 86 -1.81 -23.50 3.70
N ALA A 87 -1.04 -24.01 4.67
CA ALA A 87 -1.10 -23.55 6.06
C ALA A 87 -0.83 -22.04 6.19
N VAL A 88 0.13 -21.49 5.44
CA VAL A 88 0.41 -20.04 5.43
C VAL A 88 -0.79 -19.30 4.88
N ARG A 89 -1.34 -19.76 3.76
CA ARG A 89 -2.52 -19.15 3.13
C ARG A 89 -3.75 -19.19 4.04
N GLU A 90 -3.93 -20.24 4.83
CA GLU A 90 -5.01 -20.33 5.83
C GLU A 90 -4.84 -19.31 6.96
N THR A 91 -3.62 -19.08 7.46
CA THR A 91 -3.40 -18.11 8.57
C THR A 91 -3.81 -16.68 8.18
N TYR A 92 -3.47 -16.25 6.97
CA TYR A 92 -3.92 -14.97 6.43
C TYR A 92 -5.44 -14.93 6.16
N GLY A 93 -6.07 -16.10 6.01
CA GLY A 93 -7.47 -16.29 5.67
C GLY A 93 -7.72 -16.43 4.16
N ARG A 94 -8.53 -17.43 3.79
CA ARG A 94 -8.98 -17.71 2.41
C ARG A 94 -10.09 -16.76 1.96
N ASN A 95 -9.75 -15.50 1.87
CA ASN A 95 -10.59 -14.42 1.35
C ASN A 95 -9.73 -13.40 0.62
N ILE A 96 -10.35 -12.53 -0.17
CA ILE A 96 -9.65 -11.53 -0.99
C ILE A 96 -8.68 -10.66 -0.18
N TYR A 97 -9.00 -10.27 1.05
CA TYR A 97 -8.15 -9.39 1.85
C TYR A 97 -6.94 -10.10 2.44
N GLY A 98 -7.16 -11.30 2.99
CA GLY A 98 -6.09 -12.16 3.50
C GLY A 98 -5.07 -12.47 2.41
N GLN A 99 -5.54 -12.94 1.25
CA GLN A 99 -4.67 -13.29 0.14
C GLN A 99 -4.03 -12.07 -0.53
N SER A 100 -4.70 -10.91 -0.57
CA SER A 100 -4.07 -9.65 -1.02
C SER A 100 -2.96 -9.21 -0.07
N THR A 101 -3.13 -9.41 1.23
CA THR A 101 -2.10 -9.09 2.23
C THR A 101 -0.89 -10.04 2.12
N LEU A 102 -1.14 -11.33 1.87
CA LEU A 102 -0.08 -12.30 1.56
C LEU A 102 0.67 -11.93 0.27
N LEU A 103 -0.05 -11.54 -0.78
CA LEU A 103 0.55 -11.04 -2.02
C LEU A 103 1.42 -9.80 -1.74
N ALA A 104 0.95 -8.87 -0.91
CA ALA A 104 1.74 -7.70 -0.51
C ALA A 104 3.05 -8.12 0.16
N ARG A 105 3.02 -9.08 1.10
CA ARG A 105 4.24 -9.61 1.73
C ARG A 105 5.22 -10.15 0.68
N ARG A 106 4.74 -10.98 -0.26
CA ARG A 106 5.57 -11.55 -1.33
C ARG A 106 6.14 -10.47 -2.26
N LEU A 107 5.38 -9.41 -2.56
CA LEU A 107 5.84 -8.28 -3.36
C LEU A 107 6.94 -7.48 -2.66
N ILE A 108 6.79 -7.22 -1.36
CA ILE A 108 7.82 -6.56 -0.54
C ILE A 108 9.09 -7.43 -0.47
N GLU A 109 8.95 -8.73 -0.28
CA GLU A 109 10.05 -9.70 -0.29
C GLU A 109 10.78 -9.74 -1.65
N ALA A 110 10.04 -9.61 -2.75
CA ALA A 110 10.57 -9.49 -4.11
C ALA A 110 11.20 -8.11 -4.44
N GLY A 111 11.16 -7.15 -3.50
CA GLY A 111 11.80 -5.83 -3.63
C GLY A 111 10.87 -4.68 -4.05
N THR A 112 9.55 -4.91 -4.07
CA THR A 112 8.58 -3.82 -4.26
C THR A 112 8.69 -2.84 -3.10
N ARG A 113 8.76 -1.53 -3.40
CA ARG A 113 9.01 -0.49 -2.38
C ARG A 113 7.76 0.08 -1.72
N LEU A 114 6.60 -0.08 -2.36
CA LEU A 114 5.31 0.39 -1.88
C LEU A 114 4.22 -0.53 -2.40
N VAL A 115 3.40 -1.04 -1.49
CA VAL A 115 2.17 -1.77 -1.81
C VAL A 115 1.04 -1.09 -1.06
N THR A 116 -0.04 -0.74 -1.76
CA THR A 116 -1.24 -0.17 -1.17
C THR A 116 -2.37 -1.18 -1.30
N LEU A 117 -3.01 -1.49 -0.19
CA LEU A 117 -4.16 -2.38 -0.13
C LEU A 117 -5.40 -1.54 0.14
N SER A 118 -6.40 -1.65 -0.72
CA SER A 118 -7.73 -1.10 -0.46
C SER A 118 -8.57 -2.17 0.23
N TRP A 119 -9.03 -1.91 1.45
CA TRP A 119 -10.00 -2.77 2.14
C TRP A 119 -11.44 -2.44 1.73
N ALA A 120 -11.65 -2.30 0.42
CA ALA A 120 -12.94 -2.05 -0.20
C ALA A 120 -12.85 -2.39 -1.69
N PRO A 121 -13.44 -3.51 -2.14
CA PRO A 121 -13.50 -3.84 -3.57
C PRO A 121 -14.40 -2.86 -4.35
N ASP A 122 -15.40 -2.27 -3.69
CA ASP A 122 -16.30 -1.27 -4.24
C ASP A 122 -16.28 0.01 -3.38
N ALA A 123 -16.36 1.18 -4.04
CA ALA A 123 -16.49 2.46 -3.35
C ALA A 123 -17.73 2.46 -2.43
N ASN A 124 -17.56 2.91 -1.18
CA ASN A 124 -18.59 3.08 -0.13
C ASN A 124 -19.09 1.84 0.65
N ALA A 125 -18.52 0.64 0.51
CA ALA A 125 -19.25 -0.55 1.01
C ALA A 125 -18.73 -1.17 2.32
N THR A 126 -17.42 -1.16 2.57
CA THR A 126 -16.86 -2.19 3.48
C THR A 126 -16.79 -1.75 4.93
N TRP A 127 -16.09 -0.66 5.23
CA TRP A 127 -15.98 -0.09 6.59
C TRP A 127 -17.02 1.02 6.85
N ASP A 128 -17.93 1.25 5.90
CA ASP A 128 -18.99 2.25 5.98
C ASP A 128 -20.25 1.76 6.70
N THR A 129 -20.12 1.54 8.00
CA THR A 129 -21.11 0.88 8.83
C THR A 129 -22.24 1.80 9.33
N HIS A 130 -22.90 2.52 8.41
CA HIS A 130 -24.11 3.31 8.70
C HIS A 130 -25.30 2.50 9.20
N GLY A 131 -25.24 1.18 9.07
CA GLY A 131 -26.16 0.23 9.71
C GLY A 131 -25.55 -1.14 9.89
N GLY A 132 -26.00 -1.85 10.93
CA GLY A 132 -25.53 -3.17 11.33
C GLY A 132 -24.08 -3.17 11.83
N ASN A 133 -23.60 -2.05 12.38
CA ASN A 133 -22.18 -1.83 12.70
C ASN A 133 -21.57 -2.98 13.52
N PHE A 134 -22.19 -3.32 14.64
CA PHE A 134 -21.66 -4.35 15.55
C PHE A 134 -21.65 -5.75 14.91
N LYS A 135 -22.70 -6.09 14.16
CA LYS A 135 -22.81 -7.38 13.45
C LYS A 135 -21.75 -7.49 12.36
N LYS A 136 -21.60 -6.45 11.52
CA LYS A 136 -20.62 -6.41 10.43
C LYS A 136 -19.19 -6.42 10.94
N LEU A 137 -18.87 -5.59 11.95
CA LEU A 137 -17.54 -5.55 12.55
C LEU A 137 -17.17 -6.92 13.13
N LYS A 138 -18.02 -7.49 13.98
CA LYS A 138 -17.73 -8.77 14.64
C LYS A 138 -17.74 -9.97 13.67
N GLY A 139 -18.69 -10.02 12.75
CA GLY A 139 -18.93 -11.19 11.91
C GLY A 139 -18.13 -11.23 10.61
N LYS A 140 -17.62 -10.09 10.13
CA LYS A 140 -16.98 -10.00 8.81
C LYS A 140 -15.69 -9.19 8.82
N LEU A 141 -15.71 -7.97 9.34
CA LEU A 141 -14.61 -7.02 9.12
C LEU A 141 -13.41 -7.29 10.04
N LEU A 142 -13.63 -7.29 11.37
CA LEU A 142 -12.57 -7.44 12.34
C LEU A 142 -11.87 -8.81 12.25
N PRO A 143 -12.56 -9.95 12.09
CA PRO A 143 -11.87 -11.24 11.97
C PRO A 143 -10.92 -11.32 10.76
N GLN A 144 -11.31 -10.75 9.62
CA GLN A 144 -10.46 -10.74 8.43
C GLN A 144 -9.26 -9.79 8.60
N LEU A 145 -9.48 -8.62 9.20
CA LEU A 145 -8.41 -7.66 9.50
C LEU A 145 -7.40 -8.24 10.47
N ASP A 146 -7.88 -8.83 11.56
CA ASP A 146 -7.06 -9.42 12.62
C ASP A 146 -6.18 -10.54 12.06
N ALA A 147 -6.76 -11.50 11.34
CA ALA A 147 -6.01 -12.60 10.72
C ALA A 147 -4.95 -12.08 9.73
N ALA A 148 -5.33 -11.22 8.79
CA ALA A 148 -4.40 -10.72 7.77
C ALA A 148 -3.27 -9.86 8.37
N CYS A 149 -3.60 -8.97 9.31
CA CYS A 149 -2.63 -8.06 9.93
C CYS A 149 -1.67 -8.81 10.86
N SER A 150 -2.18 -9.68 11.73
CA SER A 150 -1.34 -10.47 12.63
C SER A 150 -0.42 -11.42 11.87
N SER A 151 -0.92 -12.11 10.84
CA SER A 151 -0.08 -12.94 9.97
C SER A 151 0.98 -12.14 9.24
N LEU A 152 0.64 -10.96 8.68
CA LEU A 152 1.63 -10.10 8.02
C LEU A 152 2.76 -9.69 8.97
N LEU A 153 2.42 -9.23 10.16
CA LEU A 153 3.41 -8.76 11.13
C LEU A 153 4.29 -9.91 11.63
N THR A 154 3.71 -11.09 11.86
CA THR A 154 4.44 -12.30 12.23
C THR A 154 5.40 -12.71 11.11
N ASP A 155 4.92 -12.83 9.87
CA ASP A 155 5.75 -13.19 8.70
C ASP A 155 6.89 -12.19 8.47
N LEU A 156 6.61 -10.88 8.59
CA LEU A 156 7.65 -9.85 8.42
C LEU A 156 8.67 -9.89 9.55
N SER A 157 8.25 -10.16 10.79
CA SER A 157 9.14 -10.32 11.93
C SER A 157 10.02 -11.55 11.77
N ASP A 158 9.44 -12.72 11.52
CA ASP A 158 10.15 -13.99 11.38
C ASP A 158 11.17 -13.99 10.23
N ARG A 159 10.90 -13.18 9.19
CA ARG A 159 11.80 -13.00 8.04
C ARG A 159 12.82 -11.87 8.22
N GLY A 160 12.82 -11.17 9.36
CA GLY A 160 13.69 -10.01 9.60
C GLY A 160 13.42 -8.83 8.66
N LEU A 161 12.19 -8.72 8.13
CA LEU A 161 11.76 -7.66 7.22
C LEU A 161 11.04 -6.51 7.94
N LEU A 162 10.51 -6.74 9.14
CA LEU A 162 9.71 -5.75 9.87
C LEU A 162 10.51 -4.49 10.22
N ASP A 163 11.78 -4.63 10.62
CA ASP A 163 12.63 -3.48 10.97
C ASP A 163 12.88 -2.52 9.80
N ARG A 164 12.78 -3.01 8.57
CA ARG A 164 12.98 -2.22 7.34
C ARG A 164 11.70 -1.94 6.55
N THR A 165 10.53 -2.33 7.08
CA THR A 165 9.24 -2.20 6.41
C THR A 165 8.26 -1.49 7.32
N ILE A 166 7.71 -0.36 6.85
CA ILE A 166 6.61 0.31 7.55
C ILE A 166 5.30 -0.37 7.11
N VAL A 167 4.58 -0.94 8.08
CA VAL A 167 3.19 -1.36 7.90
C VAL A 167 2.31 -0.29 8.50
N ALA A 168 1.51 0.38 7.66
CA ALA A 168 0.60 1.41 8.09
C ALA A 168 -0.85 1.00 7.81
N VAL A 169 -1.66 0.97 8.87
CA VAL A 169 -3.08 0.64 8.82
C VAL A 169 -3.86 1.85 9.32
N PHE A 170 -4.47 2.58 8.39
CA PHE A 170 -5.29 3.74 8.71
C PHE A 170 -6.44 3.91 7.73
N GLY A 171 -7.48 4.62 8.16
CA GLY A 171 -8.58 5.10 7.33
C GLY A 171 -8.57 6.62 7.21
N ASP A 172 -9.63 7.14 6.62
CA ASP A 172 -9.86 8.58 6.38
C ASP A 172 -10.63 9.27 7.52
N PHE A 173 -11.55 8.57 8.17
CA PHE A 173 -12.32 9.09 9.30
C PHE A 173 -12.77 8.00 10.28
N GLY A 174 -13.12 8.45 11.48
CA GLY A 174 -13.74 7.63 12.52
C GLY A 174 -15.25 7.52 12.37
N ARG A 175 -15.89 7.06 13.43
CA ARG A 175 -17.34 6.83 13.50
C ARG A 175 -17.95 7.56 14.67
N THR A 176 -19.16 8.08 14.50
CA THR A 176 -19.85 8.84 15.55
C THR A 176 -19.86 8.06 16.87
N PRO A 177 -19.54 8.68 18.02
CA PRO A 177 -19.76 8.10 19.34
C PRO A 177 -21.19 7.63 19.55
N LYS A 178 -22.13 8.41 19.04
CA LYS A 178 -23.56 8.13 19.05
C LYS A 178 -23.89 7.01 18.05
N ILE A 179 -24.59 6.00 18.54
CA ILE A 179 -25.18 4.94 17.72
C ILE A 179 -26.45 5.49 17.08
N ASN A 180 -26.58 5.33 15.76
CA ASN A 180 -27.75 5.77 15.02
C ASN A 180 -28.89 4.73 15.09
N ALA A 181 -30.10 5.14 14.71
CA ALA A 181 -31.29 4.27 14.76
C ALA A 181 -31.35 3.23 13.62
N ASN A 182 -30.46 3.32 12.64
CA ASN A 182 -30.43 2.44 11.49
C ASN A 182 -29.67 1.15 11.81
N ASP A 183 -30.36 0.15 12.38
CA ASP A 183 -29.78 -1.15 12.81
C ASP A 183 -28.47 -0.99 13.62
N ALA A 184 -28.47 -0.06 14.58
CA ALA A 184 -27.32 0.26 15.42
C ALA A 184 -26.04 0.59 14.63
N GLY A 185 -26.17 1.40 13.59
CA GLY A 185 -25.05 1.93 12.80
C GLY A 185 -24.31 3.09 13.47
N ARG A 186 -23.30 3.61 12.77
CA ARG A 186 -22.60 4.85 13.13
C ARG A 186 -22.29 5.67 11.88
N ASP A 187 -22.39 6.99 12.02
CA ASP A 187 -22.18 7.94 10.92
C ASP A 187 -20.72 8.40 10.85
N HIS A 188 -20.38 9.18 9.81
CA HIS A 188 -19.02 9.69 9.61
C HIS A 188 -18.61 10.63 10.74
N TRP A 189 -17.35 10.49 11.19
CA TRP A 189 -16.81 11.31 12.27
C TRP A 189 -15.32 11.54 12.10
N ASN A 190 -14.95 12.67 11.52
CA ASN A 190 -13.56 13.01 11.20
C ASN A 190 -12.78 13.66 12.37
N TYR A 191 -13.44 13.91 13.50
CA TYR A 191 -12.79 14.58 14.64
C TYR A 191 -11.86 13.67 15.44
N CYS A 192 -12.11 12.36 15.49
CA CYS A 192 -11.32 11.42 16.28
C CYS A 192 -11.36 10.02 15.68
N TYR A 193 -10.18 9.43 15.45
CA TYR A 193 -10.00 8.05 15.01
C TYR A 193 -8.59 7.57 15.37
N SER A 194 -8.36 6.27 15.19
CA SER A 194 -7.09 5.62 15.52
C SER A 194 -6.49 4.97 14.28
N LEU A 195 -5.17 4.82 14.31
CA LEU A 195 -4.38 4.16 13.28
C LEU A 195 -3.30 3.28 13.94
N MET A 196 -2.71 2.39 13.14
CA MET A 196 -1.59 1.55 13.56
C MET A 196 -0.40 1.78 12.62
N LEU A 197 0.77 2.04 13.19
CA LEU A 197 2.05 2.13 12.49
C LEU A 197 2.98 1.11 13.13
N LEU A 198 3.54 0.22 12.32
CA LEU A 198 4.39 -0.88 12.79
C LEU A 198 5.64 -1.00 11.92
N GLY A 199 6.76 -1.40 12.55
CA GLY A 199 8.04 -1.61 11.87
C GLY A 199 8.69 -0.33 11.35
N GLY A 200 9.77 -0.47 10.59
CA GLY A 200 10.38 0.61 9.80
C GLY A 200 10.78 1.88 10.58
N GLY A 201 11.16 1.74 11.86
CA GLY A 201 11.61 2.86 12.71
C GLY A 201 10.61 3.40 13.73
N PHE A 202 9.39 2.85 13.79
CA PHE A 202 8.41 3.22 14.82
C PHE A 202 8.62 2.45 16.13
N LYS A 203 8.35 3.10 17.28
CA LYS A 203 8.41 2.48 18.61
C LYS A 203 7.42 1.33 18.74
N GLN A 204 7.91 0.19 19.19
CA GLN A 204 7.07 -0.96 19.48
C GLN A 204 6.26 -0.77 20.78
N GLY A 205 4.99 -1.21 20.77
CA GLY A 205 4.14 -1.23 21.97
C GLY A 205 3.68 0.14 22.46
N LEU A 206 3.91 1.19 21.69
CA LEU A 206 3.49 2.55 22.03
C LEU A 206 2.00 2.75 21.76
N ILE A 207 1.28 3.26 22.77
CA ILE A 207 -0.03 3.90 22.62
C ILE A 207 0.20 5.39 22.77
N TYR A 208 -0.10 6.17 21.73
CA TYR A 208 0.13 7.61 21.70
C TYR A 208 -1.19 8.38 21.63
N GLY A 209 -1.36 9.34 22.53
CA GLY A 209 -2.58 10.14 22.67
C GLY A 209 -3.77 9.34 23.21
N SER A 210 -4.88 10.05 23.43
CA SER A 210 -6.14 9.45 23.85
C SER A 210 -7.33 10.23 23.32
N SER A 211 -8.50 9.61 23.28
CA SER A 211 -9.77 10.30 23.06
C SER A 211 -10.41 10.72 24.38
N ASP A 212 -11.46 11.53 24.30
CA ASP A 212 -12.33 11.81 25.44
C ASP A 212 -13.10 10.55 25.89
N LYS A 213 -13.78 10.65 27.04
CA LYS A 213 -14.57 9.56 27.66
C LYS A 213 -15.63 8.92 26.74
N THR A 214 -16.01 9.58 25.66
CA THR A 214 -17.00 9.10 24.68
C THR A 214 -16.37 8.71 23.34
N GLY A 215 -15.08 8.97 23.13
CA GLY A 215 -14.41 8.79 21.85
C GLY A 215 -14.76 9.86 20.80
N ALA A 216 -15.28 11.02 21.21
CA ALA A 216 -15.74 12.05 20.28
C ALA A 216 -14.59 12.93 19.78
N PHE A 217 -13.72 13.37 20.68
CA PHE A 217 -12.59 14.25 20.35
C PHE A 217 -11.30 13.70 20.95
N PRO A 218 -10.13 14.07 20.39
CA PRO A 218 -8.85 13.87 21.05
C PRO A 218 -8.82 14.58 22.41
N ALA A 219 -8.25 13.94 23.42
CA ALA A 219 -8.10 14.47 24.76
C ALA A 219 -6.63 14.74 25.13
N SER A 220 -5.72 13.84 24.77
CA SER A 220 -4.27 14.06 24.93
C SER A 220 -3.54 13.83 23.61
N ASP A 221 -2.47 14.61 23.42
CA ASP A 221 -1.51 14.48 22.32
C ASP A 221 -2.16 14.33 20.93
N PRO A 222 -3.08 15.26 20.54
CA PRO A 222 -3.75 15.19 19.25
C PRO A 222 -2.75 15.32 18.11
N LEU A 223 -2.90 14.47 17.10
CA LEU A 223 -2.15 14.55 15.85
C LEU A 223 -3.10 14.87 14.70
N ILE A 224 -2.59 15.60 13.72
CA ILE A 224 -3.26 15.77 12.43
C ILE A 224 -2.70 14.76 11.41
N PRO A 225 -3.42 14.45 10.32
CA PRO A 225 -2.92 13.52 9.29
C PRO A 225 -1.53 13.90 8.75
N GLY A 226 -1.26 15.21 8.67
CA GLY A 226 0.03 15.75 8.28
C GLY A 226 1.21 15.29 9.13
N ASP A 227 1.02 15.16 10.44
CA ASP A 227 2.07 14.72 11.36
C ASP A 227 2.46 13.26 11.10
N ILE A 228 1.45 12.43 10.85
CA ILE A 228 1.61 11.00 10.54
C ILE A 228 2.36 10.82 9.23
N ILE A 229 1.94 11.51 8.17
CA ILE A 229 2.60 11.43 6.85
C ILE A 229 4.02 11.99 6.93
N SER A 230 4.24 13.09 7.65
CA SER A 230 5.59 13.65 7.85
C SER A 230 6.52 12.69 8.57
N THR A 231 6.01 11.99 9.59
CA THR A 231 6.77 10.97 10.33
C THR A 231 7.07 9.74 9.47
N ILE A 232 6.12 9.25 8.66
CA ILE A 232 6.38 8.17 7.69
C ILE A 232 7.45 8.59 6.68
N TYR A 233 7.37 9.80 6.14
CA TYR A 233 8.36 10.31 5.19
C TYR A 233 9.75 10.44 5.81
N HIS A 234 9.83 10.88 7.08
CA HIS A 234 11.08 10.87 7.83
C HIS A 234 11.70 9.47 7.87
N CYS A 235 10.94 8.44 8.24
CA CYS A 235 11.44 7.05 8.25
C CYS A 235 11.88 6.55 6.86
N LEU A 236 11.28 7.07 5.79
CA LEU A 236 11.66 6.76 4.40
C LEU A 236 12.85 7.59 3.89
N GLY A 237 13.42 8.48 4.72
CA GLY A 237 14.52 9.37 4.34
C GLY A 237 14.07 10.53 3.43
N LEU A 238 12.78 10.88 3.45
CA LEU A 238 12.18 11.94 2.65
C LEU A 238 11.91 13.17 3.51
N ARG A 239 12.25 14.34 2.96
CA ARG A 239 11.88 15.63 3.55
C ARG A 239 10.41 15.94 3.27
N HIS A 240 9.58 15.95 4.30
CA HIS A 240 8.14 16.25 4.19
C HIS A 240 7.87 17.71 3.77
N ASP A 241 8.78 18.63 4.08
CA ASP A 241 8.69 20.06 3.77
C ASP A 241 9.19 20.42 2.36
N ARG A 242 9.64 19.43 1.58
CA ARG A 242 10.20 19.64 0.25
C ARG A 242 9.16 20.26 -0.69
N GLU A 243 9.57 21.31 -1.39
CA GLU A 243 8.80 21.89 -2.48
C GLU A 243 8.91 21.04 -3.75
N ILE A 244 7.77 20.77 -4.37
CA ILE A 244 7.61 20.13 -5.66
C ILE A 244 6.78 21.04 -6.57
N HIS A 245 7.00 20.94 -7.87
CA HIS A 245 6.27 21.72 -8.86
C HIS A 245 5.38 20.84 -9.72
N ASP A 246 4.18 21.31 -10.02
CA ASP A 246 3.30 20.66 -10.99
C ASP A 246 3.70 20.98 -12.44
N ALA A 247 2.89 20.51 -13.41
CA ALA A 247 3.15 20.74 -14.84
C ALA A 247 3.07 22.22 -15.26
N THR A 248 2.43 23.08 -14.45
CA THR A 248 2.34 24.53 -14.64
C THR A 248 3.40 25.30 -13.85
N ASN A 249 4.36 24.58 -13.27
CA ASN A 249 5.40 25.10 -12.38
C ASN A 249 4.87 25.71 -11.07
N ARG A 250 3.63 25.40 -10.67
CA ARG A 250 3.08 25.87 -9.40
C ARG A 250 3.74 25.12 -8.23
N PRO A 251 4.26 25.83 -7.21
CA PRO A 251 4.91 25.19 -6.07
C PRO A 251 3.88 24.58 -5.11
N PHE A 252 4.19 23.39 -4.62
CA PHE A 252 3.48 22.67 -3.57
C PHE A 252 4.49 22.09 -2.58
N ARG A 253 4.18 22.11 -1.28
CA ARG A 253 4.92 21.29 -0.32
C ARG A 253 4.40 19.86 -0.36
N LEU A 254 5.30 18.88 -0.24
CA LEU A 254 4.92 17.46 -0.18
C LEU A 254 3.90 17.20 0.94
N VAL A 255 4.14 17.76 2.13
CA VAL A 255 3.18 17.83 3.22
C VAL A 255 2.95 19.30 3.58
N PRO A 256 1.78 19.88 3.25
CA PRO A 256 1.53 21.30 3.48
C PRO A 256 1.48 21.71 4.96
N THR A 257 1.04 20.80 5.83
CA THR A 257 0.82 21.03 7.26
C THR A 257 1.18 19.78 8.04
N GLY A 258 1.83 19.95 9.19
CA GLY A 258 2.22 18.86 10.10
C GLY A 258 3.74 18.68 10.16
N ASP A 259 4.20 18.10 11.27
CA ASP A 259 5.63 17.96 11.60
C ASP A 259 5.98 16.50 11.95
N VAL A 260 7.27 16.18 12.00
CA VAL A 260 7.73 14.86 12.44
C VAL A 260 7.47 14.70 13.93
N VAL A 261 6.80 13.61 14.31
CA VAL A 261 6.48 13.30 15.71
C VAL A 261 7.55 12.35 16.26
N GLU A 262 8.62 12.93 16.79
CA GLU A 262 9.77 12.21 17.37
C GLU A 262 9.36 11.21 18.47
N ALA A 263 8.26 11.50 19.18
CA ALA A 263 7.73 10.59 20.20
C ALA A 263 7.34 9.21 19.64
N LEU A 264 6.99 9.11 18.35
CA LEU A 264 6.61 7.87 17.68
C LEU A 264 7.82 7.03 17.22
N LEU A 265 9.03 7.60 17.15
CA LEU A 265 10.22 6.98 16.54
C LEU A 265 11.08 6.23 17.57
N ALA A 266 11.65 5.09 17.19
CA ALA A 266 12.43 4.19 18.05
C ALA A 266 13.85 4.69 18.36
#